data_AF-A0A1B3PM37-F1
#
_entry.id   AF-A0A1B3PM37-F1
#
_cell.length_a   1.000
_cell.length_b   1.000
_cell.length_c   1.000
_cell.angle_alpha   90.00
_cell.angle_beta   90.00
_cell.angle_gamma   90.00
#
_symmetry.space_group_name_H-M   'P 1'
#
loop_
_entity.id
_entity.type
_entity.pdbx_description
1 polymer ?
#
loop_
_entity_poly.entity_id
_entity_poly.type
_entity_poly.pdbx_seq_one_letter_code
_entity_poly.pdbx_strand_id
1 'polypeptide(L)' 'MLTINADAHPLMSRMHKPDPKLAANKQDKRSVIPLAPEDYDVWLAGTVSDANTLIRLASVELFAAGPVTA' A
#
# COMPACT_ATOMS: atom_id res chain seq x y z
N MET A 1 11.07 0.53 -3.32
CA MET A 1 9.65 0.26 -3.68
C MET A 1 8.88 1.56 -3.57
N LEU A 2 8.00 1.86 -4.51
CA LEU A 2 7.11 3.00 -4.39
C LEU A 2 6.12 2.76 -3.26
N THR A 3 5.79 3.83 -2.54
CA THR A 3 4.80 3.78 -1.46
C THR A 3 3.82 4.93 -1.61
N ILE A 4 2.61 4.73 -1.07
CA ILE A 4 1.57 5.74 -0.95
C ILE A 4 1.03 5.78 0.47
N ASN A 5 0.34 6.87 0.81
CA ASN A 5 -0.34 6.98 2.11
C ASN A 5 -1.39 5.86 2.23
N ALA A 6 -1.49 5.31 3.43
CA ALA A 6 -2.33 4.17 3.77
C ALA A 6 -3.07 4.39 5.11
N ASP A 7 -3.20 5.64 5.56
CA ASP A 7 -3.90 5.96 6.81
C ASP A 7 -5.37 5.50 6.81
N ALA A 8 -6.00 5.52 5.63
CA ALA A 8 -7.38 5.06 5.46
C ALA A 8 -7.50 3.55 5.16
N HIS A 9 -6.39 2.83 4.98
CA HIS A 9 -6.44 1.42 4.61
C HIS A 9 -6.85 0.53 5.80
N PRO A 10 -7.84 -0.39 5.68
CA PRO A 10 -8.34 -1.18 6.81
C PRO A 10 -7.27 -1.99 7.56
N LEU A 11 -6.29 -2.55 6.83
CA LEU A 11 -5.16 -3.30 7.39
C LEU A 11 -3.91 -2.44 7.66
N MET A 12 -3.36 -1.78 6.64
CA MET A 12 -2.08 -1.05 6.74
C MET A 12 -2.10 0.11 7.75
N SER A 13 -3.26 0.71 8.02
CA SER A 13 -3.40 1.74 9.07
C SER A 13 -3.04 1.22 10.48
N ARG A 14 -3.11 -0.10 10.69
CA ARG A 14 -2.83 -0.78 11.98
C ARG A 14 -1.38 -1.26 12.09
N MET A 15 -0.64 -1.25 10.98
CA MET A 15 0.76 -1.71 10.93
C MET A 15 1.72 -0.59 11.31
N HIS A 16 2.98 -0.95 11.60
CA HIS A 16 4.06 -0.03 12.01
C HIS A 16 3.80 0.68 13.35
N LYS A 17 4.88 1.13 13.99
CA LYS A 17 4.80 1.89 15.24
C LYS A 17 4.02 3.20 15.04
N PRO A 18 3.04 3.54 15.90
CA PRO A 18 2.40 4.85 15.88
C PRO A 18 3.38 5.99 16.22
N ASP A 19 3.20 7.15 15.59
CA ASP A 19 3.86 8.40 15.99
C ASP A 19 3.03 9.10 17.08
N PRO A 20 3.56 9.23 18.31
CA PRO A 20 2.85 9.88 19.41
C PRO A 20 2.64 11.39 19.21
N LYS A 21 3.32 12.02 18.24
CA LYS A 21 3.19 13.46 17.95
C LYS A 21 2.03 13.76 17.00
N LEU A 22 1.46 12.74 16.34
CA LEU A 22 0.43 12.90 15.32
C LEU A 22 -0.93 12.39 15.83
N ALA A 23 -2.01 12.91 15.25
CA ALA A 23 -3.35 12.39 15.52
C ALA A 23 -3.48 10.93 15.05
N ALA A 24 -4.31 10.14 15.72
CA ALA A 24 -4.44 8.70 15.43
C ALA A 24 -4.86 8.38 13.98
N ASN A 25 -5.55 9.31 13.31
CA ASN A 25 -6.00 9.18 11.91
C ASN A 25 -5.07 9.89 10.90
N LYS A 26 -3.91 10.37 11.32
CA LYS A 26 -2.94 11.10 10.47
C LYS A 26 -1.52 10.61 10.78
N GLN A 27 -1.33 9.31 10.75
CA GLN A 27 -0.09 8.66 11.20
C GLN A 27 0.94 8.52 10.06
N ASP A 28 0.61 9.03 8.86
CA ASP A 28 1.35 8.84 7.61
C ASP A 28 1.77 7.37 7.42
N LYS A 29 0.83 6.46 7.67
CA LYS A 29 1.06 5.04 7.38
C LYS A 29 1.35 4.91 5.90
N ARG A 30 2.37 4.11 5.57
CA ARG A 30 2.80 3.88 4.18
C ARG A 30 2.56 2.41 3.83
N SER A 31 2.02 2.19 2.65
CA SER A 31 2.01 0.86 2.03
C SER A 31 2.81 0.92 0.74
N VAL A 32 3.46 -0.20 0.40
CA VAL A 32 3.92 -0.42 -0.97
C VAL A 32 2.72 -0.48 -1.92
N ILE A 33 2.98 -0.32 -3.22
CA ILE A 33 1.99 -0.49 -4.29
C ILE A 33 2.19 -1.89 -4.89
N PRO A 34 1.36 -2.90 -4.54
CA PRO A 34 1.40 -4.19 -5.20
C PRO A 34 0.78 -4.05 -6.60
N LEU A 35 1.37 -4.73 -7.57
CA LEU A 35 0.82 -4.84 -8.92
C LEU A 35 0.19 -6.22 -9.10
N ALA A 36 -0.97 -6.26 -9.73
CA ALA A 36 -1.55 -7.51 -10.19
C ALA A 36 -0.71 -8.05 -11.37
N PRO A 37 -0.56 -9.38 -11.53
CA PRO A 37 0.22 -9.95 -12.63
C PRO A 37 -0.20 -9.45 -14.01
N GLU A 38 -1.50 -9.25 -14.24
CA GLU A 38 -2.06 -8.71 -15.48
C GLU A 38 -1.62 -7.27 -15.78
N ASP A 39 -1.17 -6.50 -14.78
CA ASP A 39 -0.73 -5.12 -14.93
C ASP A 39 0.79 -4.99 -15.17
N TYR A 40 1.54 -6.10 -15.21
CA TYR A 40 3.01 -6.06 -15.29
C TYR A 40 3.52 -5.46 -16.59
N ASP A 41 2.91 -5.78 -17.73
CA ASP A 41 3.32 -5.21 -19.02
C ASP A 41 3.03 -3.70 -19.08
N VAL A 42 1.88 -3.28 -18.52
CA VAL A 42 1.52 -1.86 -18.41
C VAL A 42 2.54 -1.12 -17.53
N TRP A 43 2.99 -1.74 -16.43
CA TRP A 43 3.99 -1.15 -15.55
C TRP A 43 5.40 -1.07 -16.18
N LEU A 44 5.83 -2.15 -16.85
CA LEU A 44 7.21 -2.29 -17.34
C LEU A 44 7.44 -1.62 -18.71
N ALA A 45 6.41 -1.59 -19.57
CA ALA A 45 6.52 -1.12 -20.94
C ALA A 45 5.56 0.04 -21.28
N GLY A 46 4.62 0.36 -20.41
CA GLY A 46 3.69 1.46 -20.61
C GLY A 46 4.31 2.84 -20.42
N THR A 47 3.52 3.87 -20.66
CA THR A 47 3.90 5.25 -20.42
C THR A 47 3.83 5.60 -18.94
N VAL A 48 4.39 6.75 -18.56
CA VAL A 48 4.20 7.30 -17.21
C VAL A 48 2.71 7.52 -16.90
N SER A 49 1.90 7.89 -17.89
CA SER A 49 0.45 8.04 -17.70
C SER A 49 -0.20 6.70 -17.35
N ASP A 50 0.19 5.63 -18.04
CA ASP A 50 -0.33 4.28 -17.78
C ASP A 50 0.07 3.81 -16.38
N ALA A 51 1.35 3.96 -16.02
CA ALA A 51 1.86 3.61 -14.70
C ALA A 51 1.13 4.35 -13.57
N ASN A 52 0.77 5.63 -13.77
CA ASN A 52 0.00 6.40 -12.78
C ASN A 52 -1.38 5.79 -12.49
N THR A 53 -2.01 5.12 -13.46
CA THR A 53 -3.30 4.44 -13.23
C THR A 53 -3.19 3.24 -12.27
N LEU A 54 -1.98 2.69 -12.12
CA LEU A 54 -1.69 1.54 -11.27
C LEU A 54 -1.28 1.93 -9.84
N ILE A 55 -1.07 3.23 -9.56
CA ILE A 55 -0.66 3.75 -8.24
C ILE A 55 -1.87 3.77 -7.31
N ARG A 56 -2.16 2.64 -6.66
CA ARG A 56 -3.28 2.47 -5.73
C ARG A 56 -2.97 1.47 -4.63
N LEU A 57 -3.75 1.54 -3.56
CA LEU A 57 -3.69 0.53 -2.50
C LEU A 57 -4.38 -0.75 -2.99
N ALA A 58 -3.81 -1.92 -2.67
CA ALA A 58 -4.49 -3.18 -2.89
C ALA A 58 -5.68 -3.33 -1.92
N SER A 59 -6.69 -4.09 -2.32
CA SER A 59 -7.84 -4.39 -1.44
C SER A 59 -7.40 -5.20 -0.23
N VAL A 60 -8.02 -4.96 0.93
CA VAL A 60 -7.65 -5.67 2.18
C VAL A 60 -7.86 -7.18 2.08
N GLU A 61 -8.85 -7.60 1.28
CA GLU A 61 -9.25 -8.98 1.05
C GLU A 61 -8.19 -9.80 0.31
N LEU A 62 -7.23 -9.14 -0.35
CA LEU A 62 -6.11 -9.82 -1.04
C LEU A 62 -4.96 -10.18 -0.09
N PHE A 63 -4.96 -9.67 1.14
CA PHE A 63 -3.90 -9.91 2.10
C PHE A 63 -4.21 -11.11 2.99
N ALA A 64 -3.32 -12.11 2.99
CA ALA A 64 -3.21 -13.09 4.06
C ALA A 64 -2.27 -12.53 5.14
N ALA A 65 -2.80 -11.77 6.10
CA ALA A 65 -2.00 -11.11 7.14
C ALA A 65 -2.23 -11.71 8.53
N GLY A 66 -1.13 -11.97 9.24
CA GLY A 66 -1.13 -12.46 10.62
C GLY A 66 0.28 -12.42 11.23
N PRO A 67 0.41 -12.56 12.56
CA PRO A 67 1.71 -12.69 13.20
C PRO A 67 2.39 -13.98 12.73
N VAL A 68 3.70 -13.91 12.51
CA VAL A 68 4.53 -15.11 12.27
C VAL A 68 5.06 -15.58 13.63
N THR A 69 5.07 -16.88 13.88
CA THR A 69 5.74 -17.45 15.06
C THR A 69 7.24 -17.15 15.01
N ALA A 70 7.79 -16.70 16.14
CA ALA A 70 9.21 -16.39 16.29
C ALA A 70 10.09 -17.63 16.26
#